data_AF-A0A1V6CAU2-F1
#
_entry.id   AF-A0A1V6CAU2-F1
#
_cell.length_a   1.000
_cell.length_b   1.000
_cell.length_c   1.000
_cell.angle_alpha   90.00
_cell.angle_beta   90.00
_cell.angle_gamma   90.00
#
_symmetry.space_group_name_H-M   'P 1'
#
loop_
_entity.id
_entity.type
_entity.pdbx_description
1 polymer ?
#
loop_
_entity_poly.entity_id
_entity_poly.type
_entity_poly.pdbx_seq_one_letter_code
_entity_poly.pdbx_strand_id
1 'polypeptide(L)'
;MKKIISILVIVLVACVFAYGFVSSYSNLYGGYPSFSSKAYKPSKPFSTDSYSIERYKRDVNQYVDDANNYITAANNDIRTIQQEIINARTEANNVVNEYNRYINYGF
;
A
#
# COMPACT_ATOMS: atom_id res chain seq x y z
N MET A 1 -19.61 5.80 -38.46
CA MET A 1 -19.81 4.64 -37.56
C MET A 1 -18.50 3.94 -37.21
N LYS A 2 -17.74 3.39 -38.18
CA LYS A 2 -16.45 2.71 -37.91
C LYS A 2 -15.46 3.53 -37.07
N LYS A 3 -15.31 4.83 -37.35
CA LYS A 3 -14.43 5.74 -36.60
C LYS A 3 -14.86 5.95 -35.14
N ILE A 4 -16.16 5.92 -34.85
CA ILE A 4 -16.70 6.08 -33.49
C ILE A 4 -16.46 4.82 -32.68
N ILE A 5 -16.64 3.65 -33.30
CA ILE A 5 -16.36 2.35 -32.68
C ILE A 5 -14.86 2.22 -32.36
N SER A 6 -13.98 2.64 -33.27
CA SER A 6 -12.53 2.65 -33.01
C SER A 6 -12.13 3.54 -31.83
N ILE A 7 -12.73 4.72 -31.70
CA ILE A 7 -12.48 5.62 -30.55
C ILE A 7 -13.00 4.98 -29.25
N LEU A 8 -14.17 4.35 -29.28
CA LEU A 8 -14.73 3.70 -28.09
C LEU A 8 -13.86 2.53 -27.60
N VAL A 9 -13.32 1.73 -28.53
CA VAL A 9 -12.41 0.62 -28.21
C VAL A 9 -11.09 1.12 -27.64
N ILE A 10 -10.54 2.24 -28.16
CA ILE A 10 -9.31 2.85 -27.61
C ILE A 10 -9.53 3.36 -26.19
N VAL A 11 -10.68 3.99 -25.90
CA VAL A 11 -11.03 4.46 -24.55
C VAL A 11 -11.23 3.30 -23.59
N LEU A 12 -11.89 2.22 -24.03
CA LEU A 12 -12.08 1.00 -23.21
C LEU A 12 -10.76 0.30 -22.88
N VAL A 13 -9.84 0.21 -23.84
CA VAL A 13 -8.50 -0.39 -23.60
C VAL A 13 -7.66 0.48 -22.67
N ALA A 14 -7.76 1.82 -22.75
CA ALA A 14 -7.07 2.73 -21.84
C ALA A 14 -7.53 2.55 -20.37
N CYS A 15 -8.80 2.20 -20.14
CA CYS A 15 -9.30 1.92 -18.78
C CYS A 15 -8.72 0.64 -18.17
N VAL A 16 -8.30 -0.35 -18.97
CA VAL A 16 -7.78 -1.63 -18.47
C VAL A 16 -6.35 -1.49 -17.91
N PHE A 17 -5.62 -0.44 -18.30
CA PHE A 17 -4.26 -0.17 -17.80
C PHE A 17 -4.21 0.77 -16.59
N ALA A 18 -5.35 1.15 -16.01
CA ALA A 18 -5.40 1.82 -14.72
C ALA A 18 -5.24 0.82 -13.55
N TYR A 19 -4.35 -0.17 -13.68
CA TYR A 19 -3.75 -0.78 -12.51
C TYR A 19 -2.67 0.18 -12.07
N GLY A 20 -3.00 1.03 -11.11
CA GLY A 20 -1.99 1.77 -10.38
C GLY A 20 -0.99 0.76 -9.82
N PHE A 21 0.19 0.68 -10.43
CA PHE A 21 1.37 0.21 -9.75
C PHE A 21 1.57 1.16 -8.56
N VAL A 22 0.95 0.82 -7.43
CA VAL A 22 1.29 1.39 -6.12
C VAL A 22 2.64 0.79 -5.77
N SER A 23 3.69 1.30 -6.42
CA SER A 23 5.05 0.95 -6.08
C SER A 23 5.32 1.37 -4.64
N SER A 24 5.54 0.37 -3.78
CA SER A 24 6.39 0.44 -2.60
C SER A 24 6.20 1.62 -1.63
N TYR A 25 4.99 1.82 -1.12
CA TYR A 25 4.84 2.43 0.21
C TYR A 25 4.59 1.32 1.21
N SER A 26 5.66 0.90 1.88
CA SER A 26 5.66 -0.08 2.96
C SER A 26 6.39 0.53 4.16
N ASN A 27 5.89 0.26 5.37
CA ASN A 27 6.61 0.59 6.59
C ASN A 27 7.54 -0.55 7.04
N LEU A 28 7.41 -1.75 6.48
CA LEU A 28 8.11 -2.97 6.89
C LEU A 28 9.57 -2.97 6.41
N TYR A 29 10.46 -2.43 7.25
CA TYR A 29 11.91 -2.60 7.14
C TYR A 29 12.44 -3.15 8.47
N GLY A 30 12.37 -4.48 8.63
CA GLY A 30 12.61 -5.15 9.92
C GLY A 30 11.35 -5.16 10.79
N GLY A 31 11.47 -4.73 12.06
CA GLY A 31 10.31 -4.56 12.93
C GLY A 31 9.37 -3.47 12.44
N TYR A 32 8.06 -3.58 12.75
CA TYR A 32 7.10 -2.57 12.34
C TYR A 32 7.36 -1.26 13.09
N PRO A 33 7.76 -0.17 12.41
CA PRO A 33 8.14 1.07 13.09
C PRO A 33 6.92 1.74 13.69
N SER A 34 7.06 2.41 14.85
CA SER A 34 5.99 3.27 15.37
C SER A 34 5.86 4.54 14.51
N PHE A 35 4.67 5.12 14.43
CA PHE A 35 4.48 6.41 13.74
C PHE A 35 5.41 7.51 14.31
N SER A 36 5.60 7.54 15.63
CA SER A 36 6.51 8.49 16.30
C SER A 36 7.97 8.36 15.90
N SER A 37 8.39 7.22 15.33
CA SER A 37 9.74 7.05 14.78
C SER A 37 9.89 7.60 13.35
N LYS A 38 8.77 7.94 12.69
CA LYS A 38 8.71 8.39 11.30
C LYS A 38 8.31 9.85 11.17
N ALA A 39 7.59 10.40 12.14
CA ALA A 39 7.11 11.77 12.12
C ALA A 39 7.54 12.54 13.38
N TYR A 40 7.96 13.78 13.18
CA TYR A 40 8.29 14.68 14.28
C TYR A 40 7.04 15.40 14.77
N LYS A 41 6.67 15.19 16.03
CA LYS A 41 5.52 15.89 16.63
C LYS A 41 5.83 17.39 16.73
N PRO A 42 5.07 18.27 16.05
CA PRO A 42 5.29 19.70 16.12
C PRO A 42 5.00 20.22 17.53
N SER A 43 5.81 21.16 17.98
CA SER A 43 5.64 21.82 19.28
C SER A 43 5.06 23.21 19.09
N LYS A 44 4.12 23.58 19.96
CA LYS A 44 3.51 24.91 19.95
C LYS A 44 4.62 25.98 20.11
N PRO A 45 4.62 27.05 19.31
CA PRO A 45 5.58 28.13 19.48
C PRO A 45 5.32 28.90 20.78
N PHE A 46 6.38 29.48 21.35
CA PHE A 46 6.29 30.35 22.53
C PHE A 46 5.74 31.74 22.21
N SER A 47 5.92 32.19 20.97
CA SER A 47 5.48 33.50 20.48
C SER A 47 4.32 33.35 19.50
N THR A 48 3.51 34.40 19.42
CA THR A 48 2.37 34.54 18.49
C THR A 48 2.68 35.48 17.32
N ASP A 49 3.95 35.77 17.06
CA ASP A 49 4.34 36.49 15.86
C ASP A 49 3.97 35.70 14.60
N SER A 50 3.74 36.40 13.49
CA SER A 50 3.28 35.81 12.24
C SER A 50 4.20 34.71 11.73
N TYR A 51 5.52 34.89 11.85
CA TYR A 51 6.50 33.91 11.43
C TYR A 51 6.40 32.61 12.25
N SER A 52 6.31 32.71 13.57
CA SER A 52 6.12 31.56 14.47
C SER A 52 4.84 30.79 14.18
N ILE A 53 3.74 31.49 13.90
CA ILE A 53 2.45 30.87 13.56
C ILE A 53 2.51 30.17 12.20
N GLU A 54 3.06 30.82 11.18
CA GLU A 54 3.18 30.25 9.83
C GLU A 54 4.08 29.02 9.81
N ARG A 55 5.21 29.06 10.55
CA ARG A 55 6.09 27.91 10.73
C ARG A 55 5.35 26.76 11.40
N TYR A 56 4.66 27.02 12.51
CA TYR A 56 3.90 25.98 13.22
C TYR A 56 2.79 25.36 12.35
N LYS A 57 2.07 26.18 11.58
CA LYS A 57 1.07 25.69 10.61
C LYS A 57 1.69 24.73 9.59
N ARG A 58 2.87 25.05 9.06
CA ARG A 58 3.59 24.18 8.12
C ARG A 58 4.00 22.87 8.76
N ASP A 59 4.55 22.92 9.97
CA ASP A 59 4.97 21.72 10.70
C ASP A 59 3.76 20.81 11.03
N VAL A 60 2.61 21.39 11.38
CA VAL A 60 1.36 20.65 11.61
C VAL A 60 0.86 20.00 10.32
N ASN A 61 0.86 20.73 9.20
CA ASN A 61 0.46 20.16 7.91
C ASN A 61 1.37 18.99 7.51
N GLN A 62 2.69 19.15 7.66
CA GLN A 62 3.65 18.07 7.40
C GLN A 62 3.37 16.85 8.29
N TYR A 63 3.10 17.04 9.57
CA TYR A 63 2.78 15.93 10.49
C TYR A 63 1.49 15.18 10.09
N VAL A 64 0.50 15.90 9.55
CA VAL A 64 -0.73 15.28 9.01
C VAL A 64 -0.43 14.49 7.75
N ASP A 65 0.38 15.03 6.84
CA ASP A 65 0.80 14.33 5.62
C ASP A 65 1.60 13.07 5.94
N ASP A 66 2.53 13.14 6.89
CA ASP A 66 3.29 12.00 7.38
C ASP A 66 2.37 10.92 7.97
N ALA A 67 1.33 11.31 8.72
CA ALA A 67 0.34 10.38 9.26
C ALA A 67 -0.44 9.67 8.15
N ASN A 68 -0.90 10.40 7.14
CA ASN A 68 -1.62 9.83 6.00
C ASN A 68 -0.76 8.85 5.20
N ASN A 69 0.52 9.19 4.99
CA ASN A 69 1.47 8.32 4.33
C ASN A 69 1.73 7.05 5.14
N TYR A 70 1.94 7.18 6.45
CA TYR A 70 2.13 6.04 7.35
C TYR A 70 0.94 5.08 7.34
N ILE A 71 -0.29 5.62 7.43
CA ILE A 71 -1.53 4.82 7.40
C ILE A 71 -1.70 4.12 6.04
N THR A 72 -1.43 4.82 4.95
CA THR A 72 -1.52 4.26 3.59
C THR A 72 -0.54 3.09 3.42
N ALA A 73 0.71 3.27 3.86
CA ALA A 73 1.71 2.22 3.83
C ALA A 73 1.29 1.02 4.71
N ALA A 74 0.72 1.26 5.89
CA ALA A 74 0.24 0.20 6.77
C ALA A 74 -0.90 -0.62 6.16
N ASN A 75 -1.84 0.01 5.48
CA ASN A 75 -2.91 -0.70 4.80
C ASN A 75 -2.38 -1.54 3.63
N ASN A 76 -1.36 -1.05 2.92
CA ASN A 76 -0.69 -1.83 1.87
C ASN A 76 0.03 -3.05 2.46
N ASP A 77 0.77 -2.86 3.56
CA ASP A 77 1.45 -3.94 4.27
C ASP A 77 0.47 -5.03 4.71
N ILE A 78 -0.66 -4.65 5.31
CA ILE A 78 -1.72 -5.59 5.70
C ILE A 78 -2.23 -6.39 4.50
N ARG A 79 -2.51 -5.72 3.38
CA ARG A 79 -2.98 -6.38 2.15
C ARG A 79 -1.96 -7.41 1.66
N THR A 80 -0.67 -7.03 1.62
CA THR A 80 0.41 -7.92 1.21
C THR A 80 0.52 -9.13 2.14
N ILE A 81 0.48 -8.92 3.46
CA ILE A 81 0.52 -10.00 4.44
C ILE A 81 -0.65 -10.97 4.26
N GLN A 82 -1.87 -10.45 4.05
CA GLN A 82 -3.04 -11.29 3.80
C GLN A 82 -2.89 -12.14 2.52
N GLN A 83 -2.34 -11.54 1.46
CA GLN A 83 -2.08 -12.25 0.21
C GLN A 83 -1.05 -13.36 0.42
N GLU A 84 0.06 -13.09 1.11
CA GLU A 84 1.09 -14.08 1.39
C GLU A 84 0.59 -15.22 2.28
N ILE A 85 -0.33 -14.95 3.23
CA ILE A 85 -1.00 -15.99 4.01
C ILE A 85 -1.82 -16.92 3.10
N ILE A 86 -2.54 -16.38 2.12
CA ILE A 86 -3.32 -17.17 1.16
C ILE A 86 -2.39 -18.00 0.25
N ASN A 87 -1.29 -17.40 -0.21
CA ASN A 87 -0.28 -18.06 -1.03
C ASN A 87 0.32 -19.25 -0.27
N ALA A 88 0.79 -19.04 0.97
CA ALA A 88 1.36 -20.09 1.81
C ALA A 88 0.37 -21.24 2.06
N ARG A 89 -0.91 -20.94 2.30
CA ARG A 89 -1.96 -21.98 2.42
C ARG A 89 -2.11 -22.78 1.12
N THR A 90 -2.13 -22.08 -0.01
CA THR A 90 -2.30 -22.70 -1.33
C THR A 90 -1.12 -23.62 -1.64
N GLU A 91 0.10 -23.16 -1.40
CA GLU A 91 1.32 -23.94 -1.56
C GLU A 91 1.31 -25.20 -0.69
N ALA A 92 0.97 -25.07 0.60
CA ALA A 92 0.85 -26.22 1.50
C ALA A 92 -0.18 -27.24 1.01
N ASN A 93 -1.36 -26.77 0.59
CA ASN A 93 -2.40 -27.65 0.05
C ASN A 93 -1.96 -28.33 -1.24
N ASN A 94 -1.23 -27.64 -2.12
CA ASN A 94 -0.72 -28.22 -3.35
C ASN A 94 0.25 -29.38 -3.07
N VAL A 95 1.18 -29.21 -2.12
CA VAL A 95 2.10 -30.27 -1.68
C VAL A 95 1.33 -31.47 -1.12
N VAL A 96 0.33 -31.24 -0.26
CA VAL A 96 -0.51 -32.31 0.30
C VAL A 96 -1.29 -33.04 -0.80
N ASN A 97 -1.85 -32.30 -1.77
CA ASN A 97 -2.59 -32.88 -2.88
C ASN A 97 -1.68 -33.71 -3.80
N GLU A 98 -0.46 -33.24 -4.07
CA GLU A 98 0.55 -33.96 -4.82
C GLU A 98 0.92 -35.27 -4.12
N TYR A 99 1.20 -35.22 -2.82
CA TYR A 99 1.46 -36.40 -2.00
C TYR A 99 0.30 -37.39 -2.05
N ASN A 100 -0.93 -36.92 -1.82
CA ASN A 100 -2.12 -37.77 -1.84
C ASN A 100 -2.34 -38.41 -3.21
N ARG A 101 -2.08 -37.68 -4.31
CA ARG A 101 -2.13 -38.25 -5.66
C ARG A 101 -1.10 -39.35 -5.84
N TYR A 102 0.13 -39.12 -5.42
CA TYR A 102 1.22 -40.10 -5.52
C TYR A 102 0.89 -41.39 -4.77
N ILE A 103 0.39 -41.30 -3.54
CA ILE A 103 0.04 -42.48 -2.74
C ILE A 103 -1.13 -43.27 -3.34
N ASN A 104 -2.14 -42.60 -3.90
CA ASN A 104 -3.35 -43.27 -4.39
C ASN A 104 -3.21 -43.79 -5.83
N TYR A 105 -2.46 -43.10 -6.67
CA TYR A 105 -2.42 -43.38 -8.11
C TYR A 105 -1.01 -43.68 -8.63
N GLY A 106 0.04 -43.49 -7.83
CA GLY A 106 1.42 -43.63 -8.28
C GLY A 106 1.84 -42.47 -9.19
N PHE A 107 2.43 -42.82 -10.34
CA PHE A 107 2.89 -41.88 -11.39
C PHE A 107 1.78 -41.60 -12.41
#